data_AF-F9S5C5-F1
#
_entry.id   AF-F9S5C5-F1
#
_cell.length_a   1.000
_cell.length_b   1.000
_cell.length_c   1.000
_cell.angle_alpha   90.00
_cell.angle_beta   90.00
_cell.angle_gamma   90.00
#
_symmetry.space_group_name_H-M   'P 1'
#
loop_
_entity.id
_entity.type
_entity.pdbx_description
1 polymer ?
#
loop_
_entity_poly.entity_id
_entity_poly.type
_entity_poly.pdbx_seq_one_letter_code
_entity_poly.pdbx_strand_id
1 'polypeptide(L)'
;MSHFKTTLLSAAIAAATMAAGSANAYMLGDPNDANVEVYGVVSISAVDYGAKKFDSAGNTVTEEGMVFENESRVGFRAAKVMTADVEAFMQIESGWVLDDGAELG
;
A
#
# COMPACT_ATOMS: atom_id res chain seq x y z
N MET A 1 -30.64 1.51 -18.83
CA MET A 1 -30.47 2.37 -17.63
C MET A 1 -29.50 1.80 -16.58
N SER A 2 -28.99 0.57 -16.72
CA SER A 2 -28.08 -0.08 -15.76
C SER A 2 -26.62 0.41 -15.89
N HIS A 3 -26.07 0.49 -17.10
CA HIS A 3 -24.66 0.83 -17.32
C HIS A 3 -24.26 2.23 -16.86
N PHE A 4 -25.12 3.25 -17.03
CA PHE A 4 -24.83 4.62 -16.60
C PHE A 4 -24.63 4.73 -15.08
N LYS A 5 -25.42 3.98 -14.31
CA LYS A 5 -25.31 3.95 -12.84
C LYS A 5 -24.04 3.23 -12.40
N THR A 6 -23.68 2.14 -13.09
CA THR A 6 -22.42 1.41 -12.85
C THR A 6 -21.21 2.28 -13.16
N THR A 7 -21.20 2.97 -14.31
CA THR A 7 -20.10 3.86 -14.71
C THR A 7 -19.93 5.05 -13.75
N LEU A 8 -21.03 5.66 -13.31
CA LEU A 8 -20.98 6.77 -12.34
C LEU A 8 -20.45 6.31 -10.98
N LEU A 9 -20.84 5.12 -10.53
CA LEU A 9 -20.36 4.54 -9.27
C LEU A 9 -18.86 4.20 -9.35
N SER A 10 -18.40 3.60 -10.44
CA SER A 10 -16.98 3.33 -10.67
C SER A 10 -16.15 4.62 -10.74
N ALA A 11 -16.66 5.66 -11.39
CA ALA A 11 -16.01 6.97 -11.44
C ALA A 11 -15.96 7.64 -10.06
N ALA A 12 -17.01 7.50 -9.25
CA ALA A 12 -17.04 8.02 -7.89
C ALA A 12 -16.06 7.27 -6.97
N ILE A 13 -15.94 5.95 -7.10
CA ILE A 13 -14.97 5.15 -6.33
C ILE A 13 -13.53 5.49 -6.76
N ALA A 14 -13.27 5.65 -8.06
CA ALA A 14 -11.98 6.10 -8.56
C ALA A 14 -11.64 7.53 -8.08
N ALA A 15 -12.60 8.46 -8.13
CA ALA A 15 -12.38 9.82 -7.63
C ALA A 15 -12.18 9.86 -6.11
N ALA A 16 -12.93 9.06 -5.35
CA ALA A 16 -12.79 8.97 -3.90
C ALA A 16 -11.48 8.30 -3.48
N THR A 17 -10.99 7.31 -4.21
CA THR A 17 -9.67 6.69 -3.96
C THR A 17 -8.52 7.63 -4.34
N MET A 18 -8.66 8.42 -5.41
CA MET A 18 -7.70 9.47 -5.76
C MET A 18 -7.71 10.63 -4.76
N ALA A 19 -8.88 11.00 -4.22
CA ALA A 19 -9.01 12.05 -3.20
C ALA A 19 -8.58 11.57 -1.80
N ALA A 20 -8.81 10.30 -1.45
CA ALA A 20 -8.33 9.70 -0.21
C ALA A 20 -6.82 9.39 -0.25
N GLY A 21 -6.23 9.31 -1.45
CA GLY A 21 -4.80 9.13 -1.67
C GLY A 21 -3.93 10.36 -1.42
N SER A 22 -4.52 11.52 -1.13
CA SER A 22 -3.75 12.66 -0.60
C SER A 22 -3.51 12.48 0.90
N ALA A 23 -2.74 11.44 1.27
CA ALA A 23 -2.03 11.48 2.53
C ALA A 23 -1.14 12.73 2.47
N ASN A 24 -1.48 13.75 3.26
CA ASN A 24 -0.71 14.98 3.33
C ASN A 24 0.68 14.62 3.88
N ALA A 25 1.67 14.54 3.00
CA ALA A 25 3.04 14.30 3.37
C ALA A 25 3.54 15.40 4.29
N TYR A 26 4.03 15.00 5.46
CA TYR A 26 4.61 15.92 6.42
C TYR A 26 6.10 16.05 6.15
N MET A 27 6.54 17.27 5.83
CA MET A 27 7.96 17.59 5.63
C MET A 27 8.66 17.56 6.99
N LEU A 28 9.54 16.59 7.21
CA LEU A 28 10.25 16.37 8.48
C LEU A 28 11.56 17.18 8.63
N GLY A 29 11.85 18.16 7.75
CA GLY A 29 13.08 18.96 7.83
C GLY A 29 13.10 20.22 6.96
N ASP A 30 13.99 21.14 7.30
CA ASP A 30 14.28 22.37 6.55
C ASP A 30 14.92 21.99 5.19
N PRO A 31 14.35 22.39 4.04
CA PRO A 31 14.72 21.87 2.73
C PRO A 31 16.09 22.43 2.34
N ASN A 32 17.15 21.70 2.69
CA ASN A 32 18.47 21.92 2.11
C ASN A 32 18.53 21.26 0.72
N ASP A 33 17.61 21.69 -0.14
CA ASP A 33 17.56 21.50 -1.57
C ASP A 33 16.93 20.21 -2.13
N ALA A 34 16.61 19.18 -1.34
CA ALA A 34 15.86 18.00 -1.78
C ALA A 34 14.55 17.86 -1.00
N ASN A 35 13.41 17.99 -1.69
CA ASN A 35 12.09 17.79 -1.07
C ASN A 35 11.85 16.29 -0.89
N VAL A 36 12.15 15.76 0.30
CA VAL A 36 11.83 14.39 0.68
C VAL A 36 10.44 14.35 1.29
N GLU A 37 9.56 13.56 0.69
CA GLU A 37 8.21 13.30 1.15
C GLU A 37 8.13 11.91 1.79
N VAL A 38 7.50 11.83 2.98
CA VAL A 38 7.10 10.57 3.61
C VAL A 38 5.65 10.28 3.22
N TYR A 39 5.40 9.06 2.75
CA TYR A 39 4.07 8.59 2.42
C TYR A 39 3.84 7.17 2.97
N GLY A 40 2.58 6.73 2.94
CA GLY A 40 2.24 5.37 3.33
C GLY A 40 0.86 4.97 2.83
N VAL A 41 0.62 3.67 2.82
CA VAL A 41 -0.68 3.07 2.52
C VAL A 41 -1.08 2.26 3.75
N VAL A 42 -2.30 2.49 4.24
CA VAL A 42 -2.91 1.66 5.28
C VAL A 42 -3.89 0.71 4.60
N SER A 43 -3.59 -0.59 4.68
CA SER A 43 -4.39 -1.64 4.06
C SER A 43 -4.48 -2.82 5.01
N ILE A 44 -5.69 -3.13 5.46
CA ILE A 44 -5.98 -4.26 6.34
C ILE A 44 -7.16 -5.03 5.72
N SER A 45 -6.98 -6.32 5.50
CA SER A 45 -8.03 -7.22 5.01
C SER A 45 -8.34 -8.28 6.08
N ALA A 46 -9.58 -8.76 6.07
CA ALA A 46 -9.99 -9.93 6.83
C ALA A 46 -10.40 -10.98 5.79
N VAL A 47 -9.64 -12.07 5.70
CA VAL A 47 -9.83 -13.11 4.69
C VAL A 47 -10.22 -14.41 5.38
N ASP A 48 -11.39 -14.93 5.05
CA ASP A 48 -11.79 -16.28 5.46
C ASP A 48 -11.32 -17.26 4.38
N TYR A 49 -10.26 -18.01 4.68
CA TYR A 49 -9.71 -19.00 3.75
C TYR A 49 -10.50 -20.32 3.73
N GLY A 50 -11.62 -20.41 4.44
CA GLY A 50 -12.47 -21.61 4.42
C GLY A 50 -11.70 -22.83 4.91
N ALA A 51 -11.26 -22.77 6.17
CA ALA A 51 -10.49 -23.78 6.91
C ALA A 51 -10.50 -25.20 6.32
N LYS A 52 -9.43 -25.57 5.58
CA LYS A 52 -8.77 -26.90 5.63
C LYS A 52 -7.31 -26.80 5.16
N LYS A 53 -6.36 -26.72 6.10
CA LYS A 53 -4.97 -27.11 5.83
C LYS A 53 -4.83 -28.60 6.11
N PHE A 54 -4.30 -29.35 5.15
CA PHE A 54 -4.00 -30.77 5.29
C PHE A 54 -2.49 -30.98 5.47
N ASP A 55 -2.10 -31.89 6.35
CA ASP A 55 -0.71 -32.32 6.44
C ASP A 55 -0.36 -33.23 5.25
N SER A 56 0.90 -33.62 5.16
CA SER A 56 1.39 -34.52 4.10
C SER A 56 0.76 -35.92 4.13
N ALA A 57 0.02 -36.26 5.19
CA ALA A 57 -0.73 -37.51 5.36
C ALA A 57 -2.24 -37.34 5.11
N GLY A 58 -2.70 -36.14 4.75
CA GLY A 58 -4.11 -35.84 4.47
C GLY A 58 -4.96 -35.55 5.71
N ASN A 59 -4.36 -35.34 6.88
CA ASN A 59 -5.09 -34.97 8.11
C ASN A 59 -5.22 -33.46 8.21
N THR A 60 -6.35 -32.97 8.70
CA THR A 60 -6.54 -31.54 8.97
C THR A 60 -5.59 -31.08 10.09
N VAL A 61 -4.71 -30.12 9.83
CA VAL A 61 -3.67 -29.67 10.77
C VAL A 61 -3.99 -28.39 11.51
N THR A 62 -4.76 -27.47 10.91
CA THR A 62 -5.30 -26.28 11.63
C THR A 62 -6.57 -25.73 10.98
N GLU A 63 -7.43 -25.15 11.83
CA GLU A 63 -8.50 -24.23 11.45
C GLU A 63 -7.93 -22.80 11.41
N GLU A 64 -7.37 -22.37 10.28
CA GLU A 64 -7.31 -20.93 10.04
C GLU A 64 -8.66 -20.55 9.44
N GLY A 65 -9.56 -20.06 10.30
CA GLY A 65 -10.80 -19.41 9.87
C GLY A 65 -10.49 -18.05 9.24
N MET A 66 -11.01 -16.98 9.82
CA MET A 66 -10.68 -15.61 9.41
C MET A 66 -9.22 -15.28 9.78
N VAL A 67 -8.41 -14.88 8.80
CA VAL A 67 -7.10 -14.27 9.01
C VAL A 67 -7.17 -12.77 8.78
N PHE A 68 -6.29 -12.02 9.44
CA PHE A 68 -6.10 -10.59 9.17
C PHE A 68 -4.76 -10.40 8.49
N GLU A 69 -4.79 -9.84 7.29
CA GLU A 69 -3.58 -9.50 6.54
C GLU A 69 -3.37 -7.99 6.62
N ASN A 70 -2.12 -7.58 6.83
CA ASN A 70 -1.76 -6.18 6.96
C ASN A 70 -0.78 -5.80 5.85
N GLU A 71 -1.33 -5.36 4.72
CA GLU A 71 -0.54 -4.92 3.56
C GLU A 71 -0.14 -3.43 3.66
N SER A 72 -0.22 -2.87 4.88
CA SER A 72 0.22 -1.50 5.12
C SER A 72 1.71 -1.38 4.86
N ARG A 73 2.13 -0.21 4.40
CA ARG A 73 3.52 0.08 4.05
C ARG A 73 3.82 1.57 4.14
N VAL A 74 5.10 1.88 4.30
CA VAL A 74 5.61 3.25 4.38
C VAL A 74 6.70 3.45 3.35
N GLY A 75 6.86 4.67 2.86
CA GLY A 75 7.86 4.99 1.87
C GLY A 75 8.33 6.43 1.92
N PHE A 76 9.45 6.66 1.26
CA PHE A 76 10.05 7.97 1.02
C PHE A 76 10.14 8.18 -0.48
N ARG A 77 9.75 9.36 -0.95
CA ARG A 77 10.01 9.77 -2.33
C ARG A 77 10.62 11.16 -2.35
N ALA A 78 11.47 11.41 -3.33
CA ALA A 78 12.08 12.72 -3.51
C ALA A 78 12.34 12.98 -4.99
N ALA A 79 12.33 14.25 -5.35
CA ALA A 79 12.76 14.72 -6.67
C ALA A 79 13.70 15.91 -6.51
N LYS A 80 14.70 15.99 -7.38
CA LYS A 80 15.71 17.05 -7.40
C LYS A 80 16.03 17.44 -8.83
N VAL A 81 15.81 18.72 -9.15
CA VAL A 81 16.30 19.33 -10.38
C VAL A 81 17.83 19.39 -10.32
N MET A 82 18.49 18.67 -11.23
CA MET A 82 19.95 18.56 -11.33
C MET A 82 20.53 19.62 -12.28
N THR A 83 19.80 19.94 -13.36
CA THR A 83 20.09 21.02 -14.31
C THR A 83 18.76 21.60 -14.82
N ALA A 84 18.78 22.64 -15.66
CA ALA A 84 17.56 23.23 -16.23
C ALA A 84 16.65 22.22 -16.96
N ASP A 85 17.23 21.13 -17.49
CA ASP A 85 16.54 20.15 -18.31
C ASP A 85 16.55 18.72 -17.72
N VAL A 86 17.12 18.54 -16.51
CA VAL A 86 17.28 17.21 -15.90
C VAL A 86 16.80 17.24 -14.46
N GLU A 87 15.86 16.34 -14.14
CA GLU A 87 15.40 16.05 -12.79
C GLU A 87 15.69 14.59 -12.44
N ALA A 88 16.29 14.36 -11.28
CA ALA A 88 16.46 13.04 -10.70
C ALA A 88 15.36 12.79 -9.67
N PHE A 89 14.79 11.59 -9.67
CA PHE A 89 13.79 11.18 -8.69
C PHE A 89 14.18 9.86 -8.04
N MET A 90 13.76 9.66 -6.79
CA MET A 90 13.92 8.41 -6.06
C MET A 90 12.63 8.04 -5.34
N GLN A 91 12.42 6.74 -5.18
CA GLN A 91 11.39 6.19 -4.31
C GLN A 91 11.96 4.97 -3.58
N ILE A 92 11.73 4.91 -2.28
CA ILE A 92 12.05 3.78 -1.42
C ILE A 92 10.77 3.43 -0.67
N GLU A 93 10.27 2.22 -0.83
CA GLU A 93 9.03 1.75 -0.19
C GLU A 93 9.32 0.45 0.57
N SER A 94 8.77 0.31 1.77
CA SER A 94 8.84 -0.94 2.52
C SER A 94 8.02 -2.05 1.85
N GLY A 95 8.32 -3.30 2.16
CA GLY A 95 7.36 -4.39 1.98
C GLY A 95 6.10 -4.20 2.84
N TRP A 96 5.15 -5.13 2.71
CA TRP A 96 4.00 -5.20 3.61
C TRP A 96 4.48 -5.44 5.04
N VAL A 97 3.87 -4.75 5.99
CA VAL A 97 4.17 -5.00 7.40
C VAL A 97 3.79 -6.45 7.75
N LEU A 98 4.66 -7.16 8.48
CA LEU A 98 4.47 -8.57 8.85
C LEU A 98 4.69 -9.60 7.72
N ASP A 99 5.09 -9.18 6.51
CA ASP A 99 5.63 -10.09 5.49
C ASP A 99 7.10 -10.43 5.81
N ASP A 100 7.59 -11.59 5.37
CA ASP A 100 9.00 -12.01 5.57
C ASP A 100 9.98 -10.96 4.97
N GLY A 101 9.55 -10.23 3.93
CA GLY A 101 10.28 -9.09 3.35
C GLY A 101 10.38 -7.85 4.25
N ALA A 102 9.62 -7.79 5.35
CA ALA A 102 9.69 -6.76 6.40
C ALA A 102 10.43 -7.24 7.67
N GLU A 103 10.88 -8.50 7.72
CA GLU A 103 11.80 -9.03 8.75
C GLU A 103 13.27 -8.65 8.51
N LEU A 104 13.55 -7.65 7.66
CA LEU A 104 14.92 -7.24 7.38
C LEU A 104 15.56 -6.55 8.60
N GLY A 105 16.29 -7.36 9.37
CA GLY A 105 17.37 -7.04 10.29
C GLY A 105 18.56 -7.96 10.05
#